data_AF-A0A392MS31-F1
#
_entry.id   AF-A0A392MS31-F1
#
_cell.length_a   1.000
_cell.length_b   1.000
_cell.length_c   1.000
_cell.angle_alpha   90.00
_cell.angle_beta   90.00
_cell.angle_gamma   90.00
#
_symmetry.space_group_name_H-M   'P 1'
#
loop_
_entity.id
_entity.type
_entity.pdbx_description
1 polymer ?
#
loop_
_entity_poly.entity_id
_entity_poly.type
_entity_poly.pdbx_seq_one_letter_code
_entity_poly.pdbx_strand_id
1 'polypeptide(L)'
;SVFRTDAVKYALVGLMRDLRGITMATNSRRTYGFLFDWLYPAHMPILLKGISHWTDNPEVTTPLLKFMAEFVLNKAQRLTFDPSSPNGILLFREVSKLIVAYGSRILTLPNTAD
;
A
#
# COMPACT_ATOMS: atom_id res chain seq x y z
N SER A 1 -1.48 19.68 -11.50
CA SER A 1 -2.42 18.65 -10.98
C SER A 1 -2.54 18.82 -9.48
N VAL A 2 -3.76 18.92 -8.92
CA VAL A 2 -4.00 19.08 -7.47
C VAL A 2 -3.30 17.99 -6.63
N PHE A 3 -3.09 16.81 -7.22
CA PHE A 3 -2.43 15.67 -6.58
C PHE A 3 -0.89 15.79 -6.51
N ARG A 4 -0.29 16.75 -7.21
CA ARG A 4 1.17 16.99 -7.29
C ARG A 4 1.55 18.28 -6.56
N THR A 5 1.09 18.41 -5.31
CA THR A 5 1.45 19.52 -4.42
C THR A 5 2.28 19.00 -3.27
N ASP A 6 3.12 19.85 -2.68
CA ASP A 6 3.93 19.47 -1.51
C ASP A 6 3.04 19.08 -0.32
N ALA A 7 1.90 19.75 -0.13
CA ALA A 7 0.93 19.38 0.88
C ALA A 7 0.44 17.94 0.72
N VAL A 8 0.07 17.53 -0.50
CA VAL A 8 -0.36 16.14 -0.78
C VAL A 8 0.80 15.16 -0.65
N LYS A 9 2.00 15.55 -1.10
CA LYS A 9 3.22 14.74 -0.96
C LYS A 9 3.46 14.39 0.51
N TYR A 10 3.55 15.40 1.38
CA TYR A 10 3.85 15.21 2.79
C TYR A 10 2.71 14.49 3.52
N ALA A 11 1.45 14.77 3.17
CA ALA A 11 0.30 14.05 3.72
C ALA A 11 0.34 12.55 3.39
N LEU A 12 0.64 12.18 2.13
CA LEU A 12 0.78 10.78 1.73
C LEU A 12 1.96 10.11 2.43
N VAL A 13 3.11 10.78 2.50
CA VAL A 13 4.29 10.24 3.20
C VAL A 13 4.01 9.98 4.67
N GLY A 14 3.41 10.95 5.37
CA GLY A 14 3.00 10.81 6.77
C GLY A 14 2.02 9.66 6.96
N LEU A 15 0.94 9.66 6.19
CA LEU A 15 -0.10 8.63 6.26
C LEU A 15 0.48 7.22 6.06
N MET A 16 1.35 7.01 5.07
CA MET A 16 1.93 5.69 4.82
C MET A 16 2.85 5.23 5.96
N ARG A 17 3.61 6.16 6.56
CA ARG A 17 4.48 5.85 7.71
C ARG A 17 3.65 5.50 8.96
N ASP A 18 2.61 6.26 9.24
CA ASP A 18 1.74 6.05 10.40
C ASP A 18 0.95 4.74 10.25
N LEU A 19 0.34 4.52 9.09
CA LEU A 19 -0.35 3.26 8.80
C LEU A 19 0.59 2.06 8.87
N ARG A 20 1.82 2.18 8.39
CA ARG A 20 2.82 1.13 8.57
C ARG A 20 3.12 0.89 10.04
N GLY A 21 3.30 1.93 10.85
CA GLY A 21 3.51 1.80 12.30
C GLY A 21 2.35 1.11 13.01
N ILE A 22 1.11 1.51 12.72
CA ILE A 22 -0.11 0.88 13.25
C ILE A 22 -0.19 -0.58 12.80
N THR A 23 0.05 -0.84 11.52
CA THR A 23 0.12 -2.22 11.00
C THR A 23 1.20 -3.01 11.72
N MET A 24 2.36 -2.42 12.01
CA MET A 24 3.42 -3.10 12.74
C MET A 24 2.98 -3.49 14.17
N ALA A 25 2.21 -2.64 14.84
CA ALA A 25 1.73 -2.88 16.21
C ALA A 25 0.55 -3.89 16.30
N THR A 26 -0.19 -4.12 15.21
CA THR A 26 -1.33 -5.06 15.20
C THR A 26 -0.87 -6.51 15.02
N ASN A 27 -0.54 -7.19 16.12
CA ASN A 27 -0.04 -8.57 16.10
C ASN A 27 -1.13 -9.65 16.26
N SER A 28 -2.33 -9.28 16.71
CA SER A 28 -3.44 -10.23 16.82
C SER A 28 -4.34 -10.18 15.59
N ARG A 29 -4.97 -11.31 15.24
CA ARG A 29 -5.99 -11.38 14.18
C ARG A 29 -7.12 -10.37 14.40
N ARG A 30 -7.54 -10.15 15.65
CA ARG A 30 -8.62 -9.19 16.00
C ARG A 30 -8.22 -7.75 15.68
N THR A 31 -7.07 -7.30 16.20
CA THR A 31 -6.60 -5.93 16.01
C THR A 31 -6.23 -5.64 14.56
N TYR A 32 -5.64 -6.63 13.87
CA TYR A 32 -5.35 -6.53 12.44
C TYR A 32 -6.64 -6.52 11.62
N GLY A 33 -7.65 -7.30 12.01
CA GLY A 33 -8.97 -7.31 11.37
C GLY A 33 -9.61 -5.93 11.30
N PHE A 34 -9.59 -5.15 12.39
CA PHE A 34 -10.11 -3.77 12.36
C PHE A 34 -9.41 -2.88 11.33
N LEU A 35 -8.09 -3.00 11.22
CA LEU A 35 -7.31 -2.27 10.22
C LEU A 35 -7.62 -2.76 8.79
N PHE A 36 -7.71 -4.08 8.62
CA PHE A 36 -8.03 -4.71 7.35
C PHE A 36 -9.42 -4.27 6.84
N ASP A 37 -10.45 -4.35 7.68
CA ASP A 37 -11.82 -4.00 7.32
C ASP A 37 -11.98 -2.51 7.03
N TRP A 38 -11.23 -1.65 7.73
CA TRP A 38 -11.19 -0.22 7.42
C TRP A 38 -10.53 0.03 6.06
N LEU A 39 -9.36 -0.56 5.80
CA LEU A 39 -8.58 -0.27 4.59
C LEU A 39 -9.16 -0.95 3.35
N TYR A 40 -9.47 -2.23 3.45
CA TYR A 40 -9.82 -3.10 2.34
C TYR A 40 -11.32 -3.39 2.30
N PRO A 41 -11.99 -3.18 1.14
CA PRO A 41 -11.46 -2.64 -0.10
C PRO A 41 -11.52 -1.11 -0.20
N ALA A 42 -12.23 -0.45 0.73
CA ALA A 42 -12.74 0.92 0.57
C ALA A 42 -11.65 1.98 0.30
N HIS A 43 -10.49 1.85 0.92
CA HIS A 43 -9.41 2.84 0.84
C HIS A 43 -8.27 2.41 -0.11
N MET A 44 -8.29 1.20 -0.67
CA MET A 44 -7.31 0.76 -1.68
C MET A 44 -7.14 1.72 -2.87
N PRO A 45 -8.19 2.39 -3.40
CA PRO A 45 -8.04 3.33 -4.50
C PRO A 45 -7.10 4.50 -4.22
N ILE A 46 -6.96 4.95 -2.95
CA ILE A 46 -6.03 6.05 -2.63
C ILE A 46 -4.57 5.61 -2.78
N LEU A 47 -4.27 4.36 -2.42
CA LEU A 47 -2.93 3.77 -2.54
C LEU A 47 -2.54 3.60 -4.00
N LEU A 48 -3.47 3.11 -4.82
CA LEU A 48 -3.27 2.97 -6.26
C LEU A 48 -3.04 4.32 -6.95
N LYS A 49 -3.85 5.34 -6.61
CA LYS A 49 -3.66 6.71 -7.11
C LYS A 49 -2.32 7.29 -6.65
N GLY A 50 -1.99 7.10 -5.38
CA GLY A 50 -0.73 7.51 -4.76
C GLY A 50 0.48 7.01 -5.53
N ILE A 51 0.59 5.69 -5.70
CA ILE A 51 1.75 5.08 -6.35
C ILE A 51 1.84 5.42 -7.85
N SER A 52 0.70 5.64 -8.51
CA SER A 52 0.64 5.95 -9.95
C SER A 52 0.99 7.41 -10.26
N HIS A 53 0.67 8.37 -9.39
CA HIS A 53 0.94 9.80 -9.61
C HIS A 53 2.33 10.24 -9.12
N TRP A 54 2.93 9.46 -8.22
CA TRP A 54 4.21 9.79 -7.61
C TRP A 54 5.31 8.79 -7.98
N THR A 55 5.16 8.04 -9.07
CA THR A 55 6.08 6.97 -9.47
C THR A 55 7.54 7.45 -9.57
N ASP A 56 7.75 8.69 -10.02
CA ASP A 56 9.03 9.39 -10.15
C ASP A 56 9.59 9.95 -8.83
N ASN A 57 8.88 9.80 -7.71
CA ASN A 57 9.28 10.38 -6.43
C ASN A 57 9.44 9.30 -5.34
N PRO A 58 10.68 8.80 -5.12
CA PRO A 58 10.97 7.76 -4.13
C PRO A 58 10.56 8.10 -2.70
N GLU A 59 10.49 9.38 -2.33
CA GLU A 59 10.06 9.80 -1.00
C GLU A 59 8.61 9.40 -0.72
N VAL A 60 7.77 9.31 -1.76
CA VAL A 60 6.37 8.88 -1.67
C VAL A 60 6.23 7.39 -1.92
N THR A 61 6.88 6.86 -2.97
CA THR A 61 6.70 5.45 -3.36
C THR A 61 7.28 4.49 -2.33
N THR A 62 8.42 4.81 -1.74
CA THR A 62 9.09 3.95 -0.74
C THR A 62 8.24 3.70 0.51
N PRO A 63 7.73 4.72 1.24
CA PRO A 63 6.89 4.47 2.40
C PRO A 63 5.58 3.76 2.04
N LEU A 64 4.99 4.05 0.87
CA LEU A 64 3.78 3.37 0.38
C LEU A 64 4.04 1.88 0.15
N LEU A 65 5.10 1.53 -0.57
CA LEU A 65 5.46 0.13 -0.83
C LEU A 65 5.85 -0.61 0.46
N LYS A 66 6.56 0.06 1.38
CA LYS A 66 6.86 -0.50 2.72
C LYS A 66 5.60 -0.74 3.55
N PHE A 67 4.62 0.15 3.47
CA PHE A 67 3.31 -0.05 4.10
C PHE A 67 2.60 -1.24 3.47
N MET A 68 2.52 -1.32 2.14
CA MET A 68 1.87 -2.43 1.45
C MET A 68 2.51 -3.79 1.78
N ALA A 69 3.84 -3.85 1.81
CA ALA A 69 4.57 -5.05 2.21
C ALA A 69 4.22 -5.49 3.64
N GLU A 70 4.17 -4.53 4.58
CA GLU A 70 3.76 -4.81 5.96
C GLU A 70 2.29 -5.23 6.06
N PHE A 71 1.40 -4.58 5.30
CA PHE A 71 -0.03 -4.86 5.29
C PHE A 71 -0.33 -6.28 4.85
N VAL A 72 0.35 -6.78 3.80
CA VAL A 72 0.13 -8.14 3.27
C VAL A 72 0.99 -9.21 3.95
N LEU A 73 1.88 -8.84 4.86
CA LEU A 73 2.72 -9.79 5.59
C LEU A 73 1.90 -10.49 6.68
N ASN A 74 1.73 -11.81 6.50
CA ASN A 74 1.09 -12.66 7.50
C ASN A 74 2.04 -13.01 8.66
N LYS A 75 2.36 -12.01 9.48
CA LYS A 75 3.06 -12.22 10.75
C LYS A 75 2.09 -12.65 11.85
N ALA A 76 2.55 -13.54 12.73
CA ALA A 76 1.76 -14.06 13.85
C ALA A 76 0.36 -14.62 13.45
N GLN A 77 0.21 -15.14 12.22
CA GLN A 77 -1.05 -15.69 11.72
C GLN A 77 -2.23 -14.69 11.75
N ARG A 78 -1.94 -13.38 11.68
CA ARG A 78 -2.96 -12.33 11.75
C ARG A 78 -3.76 -12.16 10.44
N LEU A 79 -3.17 -12.55 9.31
CA LEU A 79 -3.75 -12.48 7.97
C LEU A 79 -4.09 -13.89 7.50
N THR A 80 -5.09 -14.48 8.16
CA THR A 80 -5.59 -15.82 7.86
C THR A 80 -7.08 -15.72 7.56
N PHE A 81 -7.44 -16.12 6.35
CA PHE A 81 -8.82 -16.12 5.87
C PHE A 81 -9.45 -17.51 6.07
N ASP A 82 -10.77 -17.53 6.25
CA ASP A 82 -11.51 -18.78 6.22
C ASP A 82 -11.42 -19.42 4.82
N PRO A 83 -11.38 -20.76 4.67
CA PRO A 83 -11.33 -21.42 3.36
C PRO A 83 -12.45 -21.01 2.40
N SER A 84 -13.62 -20.61 2.92
CA SER A 84 -14.75 -20.12 2.14
C SER A 84 -14.64 -18.64 1.74
N SER A 85 -13.66 -17.91 2.29
CA SER A 85 -13.53 -16.47 2.08
C SER A 85 -12.80 -16.15 0.77
N PRO A 86 -13.36 -15.25 -0.08
CA PRO A 86 -12.68 -14.78 -1.29
C PRO A 86 -11.58 -13.75 -0.98
N ASN A 87 -11.42 -13.31 0.26
CA ASN A 87 -10.54 -12.18 0.60
C ASN A 87 -9.08 -12.43 0.25
N GLY A 88 -8.59 -13.68 0.33
CA GLY A 88 -7.21 -14.01 -0.03
C GLY A 88 -6.90 -13.69 -1.49
N ILE A 89 -7.73 -14.19 -2.42
CA ILE A 89 -7.53 -13.96 -3.85
C ILE A 89 -7.82 -12.52 -4.25
N LEU A 90 -8.83 -11.88 -3.63
CA LEU A 90 -9.16 -10.49 -3.95
C LEU A 90 -8.10 -9.52 -3.41
N LEU A 91 -7.50 -9.79 -2.25
CA LEU A 91 -6.37 -9.03 -1.72
C LEU A 91 -5.17 -9.17 -2.65
N PHE A 92 -4.83 -10.41 -3.04
CA PHE A 92 -3.74 -10.65 -3.99
C PHE A 92 -3.93 -9.87 -5.29
N ARG A 93 -5.15 -9.86 -5.85
CA ARG A 93 -5.48 -9.12 -7.07
C ARG A 93 -5.25 -7.61 -6.90
N GLU A 94 -5.73 -7.01 -5.80
CA GLU A 94 -5.56 -5.58 -5.57
C GLU A 94 -4.09 -5.19 -5.36
N VAL A 95 -3.33 -5.99 -4.64
CA VAL A 95 -1.90 -5.76 -4.42
C VAL A 95 -1.11 -5.92 -5.73
N SER A 96 -1.43 -6.94 -6.52
CA SER A 96 -0.83 -7.15 -7.85
C SER A 96 -1.09 -5.96 -8.77
N LYS A 97 -2.32 -5.44 -8.79
CA LYS A 97 -2.68 -4.23 -9.55
C LYS A 97 -1.82 -3.02 -9.15
N LEU A 98 -1.58 -2.83 -7.86
CA LEU A 98 -0.75 -1.76 -7.34
C LEU A 98 0.72 -1.92 -7.77
N ILE A 99 1.29 -3.12 -7.64
CA ILE A 99 2.67 -3.41 -8.03
C ILE A 99 2.85 -3.26 -9.54
N VAL A 100 1.93 -3.79 -10.36
CA VAL A 100 1.98 -3.65 -11.82
C VAL A 100 1.91 -2.18 -12.22
N ALA A 101 1.01 -1.40 -11.59
CA ALA A 101 0.89 0.03 -11.88
C ALA A 101 2.18 0.81 -11.57
N TYR A 102 2.89 0.46 -10.49
CA TYR A 102 4.19 1.04 -10.18
C TYR A 102 5.27 0.58 -11.15
N GLY A 103 5.42 -0.74 -11.29
CA GLY A 103 6.46 -1.39 -12.10
C GLY A 103 6.41 -0.97 -13.56
N SER A 104 5.22 -0.91 -14.17
CA SER A 104 5.09 -0.51 -15.57
C SER A 104 5.47 0.95 -15.81
N ARG A 105 5.35 1.83 -14.80
CA ARG A 105 5.66 3.26 -14.92
C ARG A 105 7.12 3.56 -14.59
N ILE A 106 7.66 2.96 -13.54
CA ILE A 106 9.05 3.21 -13.12
C ILE A 106 10.03 2.77 -14.22
N LEU A 107 9.73 1.69 -14.94
CA LEU A 107 10.53 1.21 -16.07
C LEU A 107 10.54 2.16 -17.29
N THR A 108 9.61 3.12 -17.36
CA THR A 108 9.59 4.12 -18.44
C THR A 108 10.39 5.38 -18.10
N LEU A 109 10.84 5.52 -16.85
CA LEU A 109 11.64 6.66 -16.45
C LEU A 109 13.08 6.49 -16.95
N PRO A 110 13.75 7.58 -17.38
CA PRO A 110 15.14 7.53 -17.79
C PRO A 110 16.00 7.10 -16.60
N ASN A 111 16.95 6.21 -16.86
CA ASN A 111 17.95 5.84 -15.89
C ASN A 111 18.96 6.98 -15.80
N THR A 112 19.02 7.71 -14.69
CA THR A 112 19.99 8.82 -14.47
C THR A 112 21.45 8.36 -14.45
N ALA A 113 21.71 7.06 -14.59
CA ALA A 113 23.04 6.46 -14.61
C ALA A 113 23.61 6.24 -16.02
N ASP A 114 22.90 6.65 -17.08
CA ASP A 114 23.37 6.59 -18.47
C ASP A 114 23.74 7.98 -19.01
#